data_AF-A0A2E4QDL2-F1
#
_entry.id   AF-A0A2E4QDL2-F1
#
_cell.length_a   1.000
_cell.length_b   1.000
_cell.length_c   1.000
_cell.angle_alpha   90.00
_cell.angle_beta   90.00
_cell.angle_gamma   90.00
#
_symmetry.space_group_name_H-M   'P 1'
#
loop_
_entity.id
_entity.type
_entity.pdbx_description
1 polymer ?
#
loop_
_entity_poly.entity_id
_entity_poly.type
_entity_poly.pdbx_seq_one_letter_code
_entity_poly.pdbx_strand_id
1 'polypeptide(L)'
;MIDTTVRDNSSSRASIFNKYWRSINTLVTLKVSQKNMTYKLYYVIFINKLQSFNELMSKRVDFFIQPDHFEQTFHTFGCHVIAFLFDQTIRPMVVLCTNDDVAKQLDQSLWLFSPHRLIPHDHSNLSQTKTPIRITTQHPESIHSDVLVVNYNNSVFDSTASHVAEIISNQESDKLSARQRYRSYQTSQSTIETHTDVREIIPA
;
A
#
# COMPACT_ATOMS: atom_id res chain seq x y z
N MET A 1 37.65 9.40 -11.37
CA MET A 1 37.08 9.32 -12.73
C MET A 1 36.37 7.98 -12.80
N ILE A 2 35.05 7.86 -12.83
CA ILE A 2 34.00 8.67 -13.47
C ILE A 2 32.81 8.84 -12.51
N ASP A 3 32.13 9.96 -12.76
CA ASP A 3 31.00 10.63 -12.11
C ASP A 3 29.69 9.82 -12.09
N THR A 4 29.01 9.74 -10.94
CA THR A 4 27.63 9.24 -10.81
C THR A 4 26.69 10.40 -10.49
N THR A 5 26.20 11.07 -11.52
CA THR A 5 25.07 12.00 -11.39
C THR A 5 23.76 11.22 -11.49
N VAL A 6 23.27 10.73 -10.36
CA VAL A 6 21.85 10.39 -10.21
C VAL A 6 21.09 11.71 -10.23
N ARG A 7 20.42 12.00 -11.36
CA ARG A 7 19.52 13.16 -11.48
C ARG A 7 18.35 12.97 -10.52
N ASP A 8 18.39 13.74 -9.44
CA ASP A 8 17.33 13.89 -8.47
C ASP A 8 16.08 14.51 -9.11
N ASN A 9 15.11 13.66 -9.44
CA ASN A 9 13.85 14.04 -10.11
C ASN A 9 12.76 14.47 -9.11
N SER A 10 13.05 14.43 -7.80
CA SER A 10 12.16 14.84 -6.71
C SER A 10 11.98 16.37 -6.64
N SER A 11 13.06 17.11 -6.94
CA SER A 11 13.10 18.57 -7.03
C SER A 11 12.15 19.14 -8.10
N SER A 12 12.00 18.42 -9.22
CA SER A 12 11.19 18.89 -10.35
C SER A 12 9.69 18.87 -10.05
N ARG A 13 9.20 17.81 -9.38
CA ARG A 13 7.76 17.68 -9.01
C ARG A 13 7.36 18.65 -7.91
N ALA A 14 8.20 18.84 -6.89
CA ALA A 14 7.97 19.82 -5.83
C ALA A 14 7.99 21.26 -6.40
N SER A 15 8.90 21.55 -7.33
CA SER A 15 8.99 22.85 -8.03
C SER A 15 7.75 23.16 -8.88
N ILE A 16 7.26 22.18 -9.65
CA ILE A 16 6.04 22.30 -10.46
C ILE A 16 4.84 22.51 -9.54
N PHE A 17 4.69 21.70 -8.49
CA PHE A 17 3.59 21.84 -7.52
C PHE A 17 3.60 23.20 -6.84
N ASN A 18 4.77 23.69 -6.42
CA ASN A 18 4.92 24.99 -5.76
C ASN A 18 4.66 26.17 -6.73
N LYS A 19 5.00 26.03 -8.01
CA LYS A 19 4.67 27.00 -9.06
C LYS A 19 3.16 27.07 -9.32
N TYR A 20 2.50 25.91 -9.43
CA TYR A 20 1.04 25.84 -9.58
C TYR A 20 0.30 26.36 -8.33
N TRP A 21 0.78 26.02 -7.13
CA TRP A 21 0.21 26.47 -5.85
C TRP A 21 0.30 27.99 -5.67
N ARG A 22 1.43 28.61 -6.05
CA ARG A 22 1.60 30.07 -6.02
C ARG A 22 0.70 30.78 -7.04
N SER A 23 0.52 30.21 -8.23
CA SER A 23 -0.41 30.77 -9.24
C SER A 23 -1.87 30.68 -8.78
N ILE A 24 -2.27 29.59 -8.13
CA ILE A 24 -3.62 29.43 -7.57
C ILE A 24 -3.86 30.42 -6.42
N ASN A 25 -2.91 30.56 -5.48
CA ASN A 25 -3.06 31.52 -4.38
C ASN A 25 -3.09 32.98 -4.84
N THR A 26 -2.32 33.33 -5.87
CA THR A 26 -2.33 34.69 -6.46
C THR A 26 -3.67 35.00 -7.16
N LEU A 27 -4.27 34.00 -7.84
CA LEU A 27 -5.58 34.15 -8.48
C LEU A 27 -6.73 34.21 -7.46
N VAL A 28 -6.61 33.51 -6.32
CA VAL A 28 -7.60 33.53 -5.24
C VAL A 28 -7.54 34.84 -4.43
N THR A 29 -6.36 35.43 -4.23
CA THR A 29 -6.22 36.70 -3.48
C THR A 29 -6.61 37.94 -4.28
N LEU A 30 -6.42 37.95 -5.61
CA LEU A 30 -6.72 39.13 -6.44
C LEU A 30 -8.21 39.38 -6.75
N LYS A 31 -9.13 38.51 -6.30
CA LYS A 31 -10.59 38.68 -6.52
C LYS A 31 -11.44 38.73 -5.23
N VAL A 32 -10.83 39.04 -4.09
CA VAL A 32 -11.54 39.17 -2.79
C VAL A 32 -12.23 40.53 -2.62
N SER A 33 -12.11 41.46 -3.58
CA SER A 33 -12.90 42.69 -3.56
C SER A 33 -14.20 42.52 -4.36
N GLN A 34 -15.28 42.28 -3.61
CA GLN A 34 -16.71 42.35 -3.97
C GLN A 34 -17.47 41.06 -4.40
N LYS A 35 -18.61 40.88 -3.71
CA LYS A 35 -19.78 40.00 -3.91
C LYS A 35 -19.80 38.61 -3.24
N ASN A 36 -20.31 38.64 -2.00
CA ASN A 36 -20.65 37.53 -1.13
C ASN A 36 -21.64 36.50 -1.72
N MET A 37 -21.48 35.25 -1.27
CA MET A 37 -22.30 34.04 -1.45
C MET A 37 -21.81 33.02 -2.50
N THR A 38 -21.49 33.43 -3.74
CA THR A 38 -20.95 32.48 -4.74
C THR A 38 -19.54 31.99 -4.37
N TYR A 39 -18.66 32.87 -3.89
CA TYR A 39 -17.30 32.49 -3.46
C TYR A 39 -17.29 31.53 -2.26
N LYS A 40 -18.28 31.61 -1.37
CA LYS A 40 -18.39 30.68 -0.24
C LYS A 40 -18.69 29.26 -0.73
N LEU A 41 -19.55 29.14 -1.74
CA LEU A 41 -19.83 27.84 -2.38
C LEU A 41 -18.63 27.33 -3.19
N TYR A 42 -17.96 28.17 -3.98
CA TYR A 42 -16.74 27.79 -4.70
C TYR A 42 -15.61 27.39 -3.76
N TYR A 43 -15.44 28.09 -2.63
CA TYR A 43 -14.43 27.78 -1.63
C TYR A 43 -14.70 26.44 -0.94
N VAL A 44 -15.95 26.18 -0.54
CA VAL A 44 -16.34 24.89 0.05
C VAL A 44 -16.15 23.74 -0.97
N ILE A 45 -16.56 23.92 -2.22
CA ILE A 45 -16.33 22.94 -3.28
C ILE A 45 -14.82 22.73 -3.51
N PHE A 46 -14.02 23.80 -3.49
CA PHE A 46 -12.57 23.73 -3.66
C PHE A 46 -11.86 23.02 -2.50
N ILE A 47 -12.24 23.31 -1.25
CA ILE A 47 -11.73 22.61 -0.06
C ILE A 47 -12.13 21.14 -0.09
N ASN A 48 -13.39 20.81 -0.40
CA ASN A 48 -13.82 19.42 -0.54
C ASN A 48 -13.07 18.72 -1.67
N LYS A 49 -12.86 19.40 -2.80
CA LYS A 49 -12.10 18.83 -3.93
C LYS A 49 -10.61 18.67 -3.61
N LEU A 50 -10.02 19.56 -2.82
CA LEU A 50 -8.66 19.43 -2.29
C LEU A 50 -8.56 18.29 -1.27
N GLN A 51 -9.56 18.11 -0.42
CA GLN A 51 -9.58 17.04 0.57
C GLN A 51 -9.76 15.68 -0.10
N SER A 52 -10.70 15.54 -1.04
CA SER A 52 -10.83 14.35 -1.89
C SER A 52 -9.58 14.10 -2.75
N PHE A 53 -8.90 15.15 -3.20
CA PHE A 53 -7.64 15.01 -3.93
C PHE A 53 -6.50 14.53 -3.02
N ASN A 54 -6.41 15.02 -1.79
CA ASN A 54 -5.46 14.54 -0.79
C ASN A 54 -5.75 13.09 -0.37
N GLU A 55 -7.02 12.70 -0.26
CA GLU A 55 -7.43 11.30 -0.05
C GLU A 55 -6.99 10.42 -1.23
N LEU A 56 -7.18 10.88 -2.47
CA LEU A 56 -6.75 10.16 -3.69
C LEU A 56 -5.22 10.03 -3.82
N MET A 57 -4.46 10.87 -3.12
CA MET A 57 -2.99 10.87 -3.11
C MET A 57 -2.40 10.28 -1.81
N SER A 58 -3.26 9.91 -0.87
CA SER A 58 -2.85 9.32 0.41
C SER A 58 -2.47 7.86 0.23
N LYS A 59 -1.44 7.42 0.96
CA LYS A 59 -1.06 6.02 1.02
C LYS A 59 -2.18 5.22 1.69
N ARG A 60 -2.72 4.22 1.00
CA ARG A 60 -3.67 3.26 1.57
C ARG A 60 -2.93 2.13 2.28
N VAL A 61 -3.38 1.76 3.48
CA VAL A 61 -2.85 0.63 4.22
C VAL A 61 -3.98 -0.23 4.78
N ASP A 62 -4.03 -1.49 4.36
CA ASP A 62 -5.04 -2.45 4.82
C ASP A 62 -4.40 -3.44 5.80
N PHE A 63 -4.96 -3.55 7.01
CA PHE A 63 -4.51 -4.49 8.04
C PHE A 63 -5.41 -5.73 8.03
N PHE A 64 -4.90 -6.86 7.55
CA PHE A 64 -5.58 -8.16 7.59
C PHE A 64 -5.12 -8.95 8.81
N ILE A 65 -6.01 -9.11 9.79
CA ILE A 65 -5.70 -9.79 11.05
C ILE A 65 -6.34 -11.17 11.01
N GLN A 66 -5.53 -12.21 11.19
CA GLN A 66 -6.00 -13.59 11.31
C GLN A 66 -6.95 -13.70 12.53
N PRO A 67 -8.19 -14.15 12.34
CA PRO A 67 -9.10 -14.33 13.46
C PRO A 67 -8.67 -15.46 14.38
N ASP A 68 -8.99 -15.34 15.66
CA ASP A 68 -8.63 -16.34 16.67
C ASP A 68 -9.26 -17.72 16.38
N HIS A 69 -10.45 -17.75 15.76
CA HIS A 69 -11.19 -18.96 15.38
C HIS A 69 -10.88 -19.46 13.95
N PHE A 70 -9.82 -18.97 13.32
CA PHE A 70 -9.43 -19.46 12.01
C PHE A 70 -8.71 -20.80 12.13
N GLU A 71 -9.38 -21.88 11.75
CA GLU A 71 -8.92 -23.28 11.92
C GLU A 71 -7.63 -23.62 11.15
N GLN A 72 -7.30 -22.86 10.10
CA GLN A 72 -6.14 -23.13 9.25
C GLN A 72 -4.91 -22.33 9.72
N THR A 73 -3.74 -22.71 9.20
CA THR A 73 -2.47 -22.07 9.57
C THR A 73 -2.41 -20.60 9.14
N PHE A 74 -1.50 -19.84 9.75
CA PHE A 74 -1.20 -18.47 9.31
C PHE A 74 -0.79 -18.41 7.83
N HIS A 75 -0.03 -19.39 7.33
CA HIS A 75 0.31 -19.46 5.90
C HIS A 75 -0.92 -19.60 5.02
N THR A 76 -1.87 -20.44 5.42
CA THR A 76 -3.13 -20.60 4.68
C THR A 76 -3.95 -19.30 4.70
N PHE A 77 -4.01 -18.61 5.85
CA PHE A 77 -4.62 -17.28 5.93
C PHE A 77 -3.94 -16.29 4.97
N GLY A 78 -2.61 -16.25 4.96
CA GLY A 78 -1.81 -15.46 4.04
C GLY A 78 -2.15 -15.72 2.58
N CYS A 79 -2.28 -16.99 2.18
CA CYS A 79 -2.70 -17.36 0.83
C CYS A 79 -4.10 -16.82 0.48
N HIS A 80 -5.07 -16.91 1.40
CA HIS A 80 -6.41 -16.37 1.16
C HIS A 80 -6.41 -14.86 1.00
N VAL A 81 -5.65 -14.13 1.82
CA VAL A 81 -5.51 -12.67 1.71
C VAL A 81 -4.86 -12.30 0.37
N ILE A 82 -3.76 -12.96 -0.01
CA ILE A 82 -3.08 -12.70 -1.28
C ILE A 82 -4.02 -12.98 -2.47
N ALA A 83 -4.77 -14.08 -2.42
CA ALA A 83 -5.73 -14.42 -3.46
C ALA A 83 -6.90 -13.43 -3.52
N PHE A 84 -7.41 -12.99 -2.37
CA PHE A 84 -8.41 -11.93 -2.29
C PHE A 84 -7.89 -10.64 -2.94
N LEU A 85 -6.71 -10.17 -2.54
CA LEU A 85 -6.11 -8.96 -3.10
C LEU A 85 -5.87 -9.08 -4.61
N PHE A 86 -5.40 -10.24 -5.08
CA PHE A 86 -5.19 -10.53 -6.50
C PHE A 86 -6.46 -10.35 -7.32
N ASP A 87 -7.60 -10.82 -6.81
CA ASP A 87 -8.88 -10.71 -7.52
C ASP A 87 -9.44 -9.28 -7.52
N GLN A 88 -9.07 -8.45 -6.53
CA GLN A 88 -9.55 -7.07 -6.40
C GLN A 88 -8.72 -6.05 -7.18
N THR A 89 -7.57 -6.43 -7.73
CA THR A 89 -6.64 -5.47 -8.34
C THR A 89 -6.00 -5.98 -9.63
N ILE A 90 -5.75 -5.06 -10.56
CA ILE A 90 -4.92 -5.32 -11.75
C ILE A 90 -3.44 -4.96 -11.52
N ARG A 91 -3.11 -4.47 -10.33
CA ARG A 91 -1.77 -3.99 -9.98
C ARG A 91 -0.80 -5.15 -9.80
N PRO A 92 0.47 -4.98 -10.19
CA PRO A 92 1.51 -5.92 -9.79
C PRO A 92 1.63 -5.94 -8.26
N MET A 93 1.85 -7.12 -7.71
CA MET A 93 1.99 -7.33 -6.27
C MET A 93 3.40 -7.79 -5.91
N VAL A 94 3.91 -7.26 -4.81
CA VAL A 94 5.16 -7.70 -4.20
C VAL A 94 4.86 -8.18 -2.80
N VAL A 95 5.11 -9.46 -2.53
CA VAL A 95 5.01 -10.03 -1.19
C VAL A 95 6.40 -10.03 -0.55
N LEU A 96 6.57 -9.19 0.47
CA LEU A 96 7.82 -9.05 1.20
C LEU A 96 7.82 -9.97 2.42
N CYS A 97 8.62 -11.03 2.37
CA CYS A 97 8.76 -12.01 3.43
C CYS A 97 9.93 -11.69 4.36
N THR A 98 9.85 -12.17 5.60
CA THR A 98 10.91 -11.99 6.61
C THR A 98 12.24 -12.63 6.22
N ASN A 99 12.19 -13.83 5.61
CA ASN A 99 13.37 -14.59 5.20
C ASN A 99 13.02 -15.58 4.07
N ASP A 100 14.05 -16.23 3.53
CA ASP A 100 13.96 -17.08 2.35
C ASP A 100 13.15 -18.37 2.63
N ASP A 101 13.22 -18.88 3.85
CA ASP A 101 12.44 -20.06 4.27
C ASP A 101 10.93 -19.75 4.26
N VAL A 102 10.53 -18.61 4.81
CA VAL A 102 9.13 -18.13 4.78
C VAL A 102 8.69 -17.89 3.33
N ALA A 103 9.54 -17.28 2.50
CA ALA A 103 9.24 -17.03 1.10
C ALA A 103 8.98 -18.34 0.32
N LYS A 104 9.85 -19.34 0.49
CA LYS A 104 9.69 -20.68 -0.12
C LYS A 104 8.44 -21.41 0.37
N GLN A 105 8.16 -21.34 1.67
CA GLN A 105 6.95 -21.95 2.23
C GLN A 105 5.68 -21.30 1.67
N LEU A 106 5.69 -19.98 1.53
CA LEU A 106 4.57 -19.24 0.98
C LEU A 106 4.37 -19.53 -0.52
N ASP A 107 5.45 -19.56 -1.30
CA ASP A 107 5.44 -19.95 -2.72
C ASP A 107 4.79 -21.34 -2.91
N GLN A 108 5.25 -22.35 -2.17
CA GLN A 108 4.64 -23.68 -2.21
C GLN A 108 3.17 -23.68 -1.76
N SER A 109 2.85 -22.94 -0.69
CA SER A 109 1.49 -22.88 -0.15
C SER A 109 0.52 -22.25 -1.13
N LEU A 110 0.92 -21.20 -1.86
CA LEU A 110 0.07 -20.54 -2.86
C LEU A 110 -0.30 -21.44 -4.04
N TRP A 111 0.51 -22.47 -4.34
CA TRP A 111 0.15 -23.49 -5.32
C TRP A 111 -0.85 -24.53 -4.80
N LEU A 112 -0.88 -24.77 -3.48
CA LEU A 112 -1.55 -25.93 -2.89
C LEU A 112 -2.78 -25.59 -2.03
N PHE A 113 -2.92 -24.35 -1.58
CA PHE A 113 -3.94 -23.97 -0.59
C PHE A 113 -5.38 -24.10 -1.11
N SER A 114 -5.59 -24.08 -2.44
CA SER A 114 -6.90 -24.23 -3.05
C SER A 114 -6.81 -25.01 -4.36
N PRO A 115 -7.63 -26.06 -4.57
CA PRO A 115 -7.68 -26.78 -5.83
C PRO A 115 -8.34 -25.97 -6.96
N HIS A 116 -8.98 -24.84 -6.63
CA HIS A 116 -9.76 -24.03 -7.58
C HIS A 116 -9.18 -22.65 -7.84
N ARG A 117 -8.09 -22.26 -7.17
CA ARG A 117 -7.46 -20.95 -7.35
C ARG A 117 -6.02 -21.14 -7.83
N LEU A 118 -5.75 -20.62 -9.02
CA LEU A 118 -4.41 -20.51 -9.56
C LEU A 118 -3.95 -19.07 -9.36
N ILE A 119 -2.95 -18.87 -8.52
CA ILE A 119 -2.39 -17.56 -8.21
C ILE A 119 -1.02 -17.48 -8.89
N PRO A 120 -0.87 -16.80 -10.04
CA PRO A 120 0.40 -16.80 -10.78
C PRO A 120 1.46 -15.98 -10.03
N HIS A 121 2.45 -16.67 -9.46
CA HIS A 121 3.50 -16.04 -8.66
C HIS A 121 4.88 -16.63 -8.98
N ASP A 122 5.93 -15.90 -8.60
CA ASP A 122 7.32 -16.34 -8.70
C ASP A 122 8.09 -15.89 -7.46
N HIS A 123 8.84 -16.82 -6.85
CA HIS A 123 9.81 -16.50 -5.81
C HIS A 123 11.12 -16.07 -6.46
N SER A 124 11.34 -14.75 -6.52
CA SER A 124 12.51 -14.18 -7.18
C SER A 124 12.92 -12.85 -6.56
N ASN A 125 14.24 -12.69 -6.46
CA ASN A 125 14.88 -11.43 -6.06
C ASN A 125 15.18 -10.54 -7.28
N LEU A 126 14.79 -10.94 -8.49
CA LEU A 126 14.91 -10.10 -9.67
C LEU A 126 13.85 -8.99 -9.66
N SER A 127 14.24 -7.79 -10.08
CA SER A 127 13.33 -6.63 -10.11
C SER A 127 12.20 -6.76 -11.14
N GLN A 128 12.32 -7.67 -12.11
CA GLN A 128 11.31 -7.95 -13.13
C GLN A 128 11.01 -9.44 -13.15
N THR A 129 9.74 -9.78 -12.98
CA THR A 129 9.22 -11.16 -13.05
C THR A 129 8.20 -11.25 -14.18
N LYS A 130 8.00 -12.47 -14.69
CA LYS A 130 6.98 -12.76 -15.72
C LYS A 130 5.58 -12.95 -15.12
N THR A 131 5.47 -12.94 -13.80
CA THR A 131 4.26 -13.16 -13.03
C THR A 131 3.77 -11.86 -12.39
N PRO A 132 2.45 -11.69 -12.22
CA PRO A 132 1.86 -10.50 -11.57
C PRO A 132 2.22 -10.41 -10.09
N ILE A 133 2.57 -11.53 -9.45
CA ILE A 133 2.95 -11.58 -8.05
C ILE A 133 4.40 -12.03 -7.93
N ARG A 134 5.18 -11.24 -7.20
CA ARG A 134 6.57 -11.56 -6.86
C ARG A 134 6.70 -11.76 -5.36
N ILE A 135 7.22 -12.91 -4.95
CA ILE A 135 7.56 -13.20 -3.55
C ILE A 135 9.06 -12.93 -3.40
N THR A 136 9.46 -12.17 -2.38
CA THR A 136 10.85 -11.78 -2.18
C THR A 136 11.14 -11.52 -0.70
N THR A 137 12.42 -11.58 -0.33
CA THR A 137 12.92 -11.10 0.96
C THR A 137 13.64 -9.76 0.84
N GLN A 138 13.89 -9.30 -0.39
CA GLN A 138 14.60 -8.06 -0.65
C GLN A 138 13.61 -6.93 -0.70
N HIS A 139 13.88 -5.89 0.11
CA HIS A 139 13.22 -4.61 -0.09
C HIS A 139 13.58 -4.09 -1.49
N PRO A 140 12.60 -3.93 -2.39
CA PRO A 140 12.88 -3.32 -3.68
C PRO A 140 13.42 -1.90 -3.49
N GLU A 141 14.58 -1.60 -4.09
CA GLU A 141 15.24 -0.29 -4.01
C GLU A 141 14.37 0.86 -4.52
N SER A 142 13.45 0.56 -5.44
CA SER A 142 12.36 1.46 -5.82
C SER A 142 11.08 0.66 -6.06
N ILE A 143 10.00 1.12 -5.43
CA ILE A 143 8.64 0.60 -5.66
C ILE A 143 7.90 1.65 -6.46
N HIS A 144 7.49 1.28 -7.66
CA HIS A 144 6.59 2.13 -8.44
C HIS A 144 5.28 2.30 -7.66
N SER A 145 4.71 3.51 -7.70
CA SER A 145 3.52 3.84 -6.91
C SER A 145 2.30 2.96 -7.23
N ASP A 146 2.28 2.34 -8.40
CA ASP A 146 1.22 1.44 -8.85
C ASP A 146 1.29 0.03 -8.25
N VAL A 147 2.42 -0.37 -7.64
CA VAL A 147 2.60 -1.67 -7.01
C VAL A 147 1.88 -1.74 -5.66
N LEU A 148 1.12 -2.82 -5.44
CA LEU A 148 0.61 -3.19 -4.13
C LEU A 148 1.69 -4.00 -3.40
N VAL A 149 2.08 -3.54 -2.22
CA VAL A 149 3.03 -4.30 -1.38
C VAL A 149 2.29 -5.04 -0.29
N VAL A 150 2.44 -6.36 -0.26
CA VAL A 150 1.99 -7.20 0.83
C VAL A 150 3.15 -7.39 1.79
N ASN A 151 3.06 -6.78 2.96
CA ASN A 151 4.03 -6.99 4.03
C ASN A 151 3.69 -8.29 4.76
N TYR A 152 4.52 -9.31 4.50
CA TYR A 152 4.48 -10.63 5.14
C TYR A 152 5.65 -10.78 6.13
N ASN A 153 6.02 -9.66 6.75
CA ASN A 153 7.10 -9.52 7.73
C ASN A 153 6.61 -8.68 8.91
N ASN A 154 7.25 -8.86 10.06
CA ASN A 154 6.91 -8.19 11.31
C ASN A 154 7.63 -6.84 11.48
N SER A 155 8.54 -6.48 10.56
CA SER A 155 9.28 -5.21 10.59
C SER A 155 8.48 -4.03 10.02
N VAL A 156 8.76 -2.82 10.52
CA VAL A 156 8.22 -1.58 9.96
C VAL A 156 8.62 -1.46 8.50
N PHE A 157 7.63 -1.25 7.63
CA PHE A 157 7.82 -1.12 6.20
C PHE A 157 7.68 0.34 5.78
N ASP A 158 8.82 1.02 5.64
CA ASP A 158 8.91 2.36 5.09
C ASP A 158 9.10 2.28 3.57
N SER A 159 8.05 2.61 2.83
CA SER A 159 8.08 2.56 1.37
C SER A 159 7.21 3.65 0.76
N THR A 160 7.59 4.03 -0.45
CA THR A 160 6.85 4.95 -1.32
C THR A 160 5.64 4.29 -2.00
N ALA A 161 5.32 3.03 -1.67
CA ALA A 161 4.16 2.35 -2.23
C ALA A 161 2.88 3.10 -1.84
N SER A 162 1.99 3.33 -2.81
CA SER A 162 0.71 4.00 -2.54
C SER A 162 -0.31 3.08 -1.88
N HIS A 163 -0.08 1.75 -1.91
CA HIS A 163 -0.96 0.75 -1.31
C HIS A 163 -0.12 -0.34 -0.64
N VAL A 164 -0.38 -0.57 0.65
CA VAL A 164 0.25 -1.62 1.45
C VAL A 164 -0.83 -2.50 2.08
N ALA A 165 -0.63 -3.82 2.09
CA ALA A 165 -1.41 -4.77 2.84
C ALA A 165 -0.54 -5.42 3.92
N GLU A 166 -0.91 -5.25 5.18
CA GLU A 166 -0.26 -5.85 6.34
C GLU A 166 -1.00 -7.15 6.70
N ILE A 167 -0.31 -8.29 6.71
CA ILE A 167 -0.90 -9.57 7.13
C ILE A 167 -0.38 -9.93 8.53
N ILE A 168 -1.30 -10.10 9.47
CA ILE A 168 -0.98 -10.20 10.90
C ILE A 168 -1.55 -11.50 11.45
N SER A 169 -0.71 -12.28 12.11
CA SER A 169 -1.11 -13.50 12.79
C SER A 169 -1.89 -13.20 14.08
N ASN A 170 -2.58 -14.21 14.59
CA ASN A 170 -3.30 -14.10 15.86
C ASN A 170 -2.37 -14.06 17.10
N GLN A 171 -1.06 -14.24 16.92
CA GLN A 171 -0.07 -14.28 17.99
C GLN A 171 0.14 -12.89 18.61
N GLU A 172 0.23 -12.83 19.95
CA GLU A 172 0.35 -11.55 20.64
C GLU A 172 1.64 -10.79 20.29
N SER A 173 2.74 -11.50 20.06
CA SER A 173 4.01 -10.90 19.65
C SER A 173 3.88 -10.16 18.32
N ASP A 174 3.17 -10.74 17.35
CA ASP A 174 2.93 -10.12 16.05
C ASP A 174 1.92 -8.97 16.14
N LYS A 175 0.85 -9.13 16.93
CA LYS A 175 -0.09 -8.03 17.25
C LYS A 175 0.64 -6.83 17.88
N LEU A 176 1.62 -7.05 18.76
CA LEU A 176 2.44 -5.98 19.33
C LEU A 176 3.29 -5.27 18.27
N SER A 177 3.97 -6.01 17.39
CA SER A 177 4.71 -5.43 16.28
C SER A 177 3.80 -4.67 15.30
N ALA A 178 2.62 -5.21 15.00
CA ALA A 178 1.62 -4.58 14.14
C ALA A 178 1.14 -3.24 14.69
N ARG A 179 0.94 -3.13 16.01
CA ARG A 179 0.59 -1.85 16.65
C ARG A 179 1.67 -0.78 16.46
N GLN A 180 2.95 -1.16 16.37
CA GLN A 180 4.04 -0.22 16.07
C GLN A 180 3.98 0.24 14.60
N ARG A 181 3.77 -0.68 13.66
CA ARG A 181 3.59 -0.37 12.22
C ARG A 181 2.38 0.54 11.98
N TYR A 182 1.26 0.23 12.62
CA TYR A 182 0.04 1.03 12.58
C TYR A 182 0.28 2.48 13.01
N ARG A 183 0.98 2.70 14.13
CA ARG A 183 1.34 4.05 14.59
C ARG A 183 2.22 4.79 13.57
N SER A 184 3.16 4.10 12.93
CA SER A 184 3.98 4.70 11.87
C SER A 184 3.12 5.20 10.71
N TYR A 185 2.16 4.38 10.23
CA TYR A 185 1.25 4.78 9.15
C TYR A 185 0.31 5.94 9.54
N GLN A 186 -0.13 6.00 10.80
CA GLN A 186 -0.92 7.14 11.28
C GLN A 186 -0.14 8.46 11.20
N THR A 187 1.17 8.43 11.47
CA THR A 187 2.01 9.64 11.40
C THR A 187 2.28 10.11 9.97
N SER A 188 2.13 9.24 8.96
CA SER A 188 2.39 9.53 7.54
C SER A 188 1.16 9.94 6.72
N GLN A 189 0.05 10.33 7.35
CA GLN A 189 -1.22 10.69 6.68
C GLN A 189 -1.76 9.57 5.77
N SER A 190 -1.58 8.32 6.17
CA SER A 190 -2.11 7.17 5.43
C SER A 190 -3.59 6.96 5.74
N THR A 191 -4.36 6.50 4.76
CA THR A 191 -5.69 5.94 4.97
C THR A 191 -5.54 4.49 5.43
N ILE A 192 -6.10 4.15 6.59
CA ILE A 192 -5.88 2.84 7.21
C ILE A 192 -7.22 2.12 7.39
N GLU A 193 -7.33 0.92 6.85
CA GLU A 193 -8.46 0.01 7.04
C GLU A 193 -8.01 -1.23 7.81
N THR A 194 -8.93 -1.89 8.52
CA THR A 194 -8.63 -3.11 9.29
C THR A 194 -9.70 -4.15 9.04
N HIS A 195 -9.27 -5.32 8.58
CA HIS A 195 -10.09 -6.46 8.20
C HIS A 195 -9.87 -7.58 9.22
N THR A 196 -10.95 -7.95 9.90
CA THR A 196 -10.96 -9.03 10.92
C THR A 196 -12.00 -10.10 10.63
N ASP A 197 -12.90 -9.88 9.68
CA ASP A 197 -13.91 -10.87 9.29
C ASP A 197 -13.40 -11.69 8.10
N VAL A 198 -13.13 -12.97 8.32
CA VAL A 198 -12.68 -13.89 7.26
C VAL A 198 -13.68 -14.00 6.11
N ARG A 199 -14.96 -13.75 6.34
CA ARG A 199 -15.99 -13.80 5.28
C ARG A 199 -15.83 -12.70 4.24
N GLU A 200 -15.15 -11.61 4.58
CA GLU A 200 -14.78 -10.56 3.62
C GLU A 200 -13.71 -11.07 2.63
N ILE A 201 -12.85 -11.97 3.08
CA ILE A 201 -11.64 -12.42 2.38
C ILE A 201 -11.90 -13.74 1.63
N ILE A 202 -12.66 -14.64 2.26
CA ILE A 202 -13.03 -15.96 1.74
C ILE A 202 -14.54 -15.97 1.51
N PRO A 203 -15.01 -15.58 0.30
CA PRO A 203 -16.42 -15.70 -0.02
C PRO A 203 -16.84 -17.17 -0.04
N ALA A 204 -18.09 -17.41 0.40
CA ALA A 204 -18.70 -18.74 0.51
C ALA A 204 -18.87 -19.44 -0.84
#